data_AF-A0A7R9EGP2-F1
#
_entry.id   AF-A0A7R9EGP2-F1
#
_cell.length_a   1.000
_cell.length_b   1.000
_cell.length_c   1.000
_cell.angle_alpha   90.00
_cell.angle_beta   90.00
_cell.angle_gamma   90.00
#
_symmetry.space_group_name_H-M   'P 1'
#
loop_
_entity.id
_entity.type
_entity.pdbx_description
1 polymer ?
#
loop_
_entity_poly.entity_id
_entity_poly.type
_entity_poly.pdbx_seq_one_letter_code
_entity_poly.pdbx_strand_id
1 'polypeptide(L)'
;MLIGLEPLNYLRHCHRLRIHRSVVHKISMPEYQIALALRVLIHDFLLKFSIGLLDNLTGWNGHVITDMNRVIANRISLGSGPRSTDYRPMDMESVSDPLSSLYRVLVLSEDHQYTTPRRAVTSVEDMDIWKESEAYSEIVGFIIALNEAVKGKPLTIDCLLAEVPENLLELLNKLDLWLEETPPVEQPQRFGNKAFRTWFDRLKREALELLQRALPEQFHRAIPEVMFYLVEGFGNSTRIDYGTGHELAFLMFLCCLFKIGALKSLDQEAVVTKVFNRYLQLVRKLQLTYRMEPAGSHGVWSLDDYQFIPFIWGSSQLIAHPRIEPRSFLQEDVVNSYADDYMFLGCIQFINKVKTGMFAEHSNQLWNISGVGSWSKVNSGLIKMYKAEVLAKFPLVQHVLFGSLLPFRPVERQQPGVHCVRMSMTPPPPPRFLPPDKDDQ
;
A
#
# COMPACT_ATOMS: atom_id res chain seq x y z
N MET A 1 28.23 -18.40 1.85
CA MET A 1 29.27 -18.00 0.87
C MET A 1 28.92 -18.58 -0.51
N LEU A 2 27.74 -18.23 -1.05
CA LEU A 2 27.25 -18.60 -2.40
C LEU A 2 26.02 -17.74 -2.76
N ILE A 3 26.16 -16.42 -2.65
CA ILE A 3 25.17 -15.47 -3.16
C ILE A 3 25.99 -14.47 -3.96
N GLY A 4 25.90 -14.53 -5.29
CA GLY A 4 26.61 -13.61 -6.19
C GLY A 4 27.46 -14.26 -7.28
N LEU A 5 26.97 -15.29 -7.98
CA LEU A 5 27.58 -15.71 -9.25
C LEU A 5 26.54 -15.72 -10.36
N GLU A 6 26.84 -14.99 -11.43
CA GLU A 6 26.08 -15.00 -12.68
C GLU A 6 25.93 -16.42 -13.27
N PRO A 7 24.85 -16.70 -14.03
CA PRO A 7 24.44 -18.04 -14.46
C PRO A 7 25.53 -18.88 -15.16
N LEU A 8 26.46 -18.24 -15.87
CA LEU A 8 27.53 -18.90 -16.62
C LEU A 8 28.66 -19.49 -15.74
N ASN A 9 28.86 -18.98 -14.52
CA ASN A 9 29.93 -19.46 -13.64
C ASN A 9 29.53 -20.68 -12.79
N TYR A 10 28.21 -20.89 -12.59
CA TYR A 10 27.71 -22.07 -11.88
C TYR A 10 27.91 -23.37 -12.68
N LEU A 11 27.70 -23.32 -14.00
CA LEU A 11 27.94 -24.45 -14.91
C LEU A 11 29.41 -24.91 -14.94
N ARG A 12 30.37 -23.99 -14.84
CA ARG A 12 31.80 -24.34 -14.71
C ARG A 12 32.12 -25.00 -13.37
N HIS A 13 31.40 -24.66 -12.31
CA HIS A 13 31.59 -25.26 -10.99
C HIS A 13 31.03 -26.68 -10.92
N CYS A 14 29.86 -26.93 -11.54
CA CYS A 14 29.29 -28.28 -11.68
C CYS A 14 30.22 -29.23 -12.45
N HIS A 15 31.00 -28.73 -13.41
CA HIS A 15 31.95 -29.52 -14.18
C HIS A 15 33.19 -29.96 -13.36
N ARG A 16 33.51 -29.29 -12.24
CA ARG A 16 34.60 -29.67 -11.32
C ARG A 16 34.19 -30.74 -10.29
N LEU A 17 32.90 -30.90 -10.02
CA LEU A 17 32.39 -31.80 -8.97
C LEU A 17 32.15 -33.25 -9.43
N ARG A 18 32.60 -33.64 -10.64
CA ARG A 18 32.43 -35.00 -11.22
C ARG A 18 31.04 -35.61 -10.97
N ILE A 19 29.99 -34.81 -11.18
CA ILE A 19 28.63 -35.36 -11.28
C ILE A 19 28.58 -36.20 -12.56
N HIS A 20 28.24 -37.47 -12.42
CA HIS A 20 28.22 -38.46 -13.48
C HIS A 20 27.48 -37.94 -14.71
N ARG A 21 28.14 -37.97 -15.88
CA ARG A 21 27.65 -37.49 -17.19
C ARG A 21 26.38 -38.20 -17.72
N SER A 22 25.73 -39.07 -16.96
CA SER A 22 24.59 -39.89 -17.41
C SER A 22 23.21 -39.27 -17.22
N VAL A 23 23.07 -38.14 -16.49
CA VAL A 23 21.75 -37.55 -16.20
C VAL A 23 21.42 -36.33 -17.09
N VAL A 24 22.41 -35.70 -17.72
CA VAL A 24 22.21 -34.45 -18.47
C VAL A 24 21.77 -34.68 -19.93
N HIS A 25 21.75 -35.91 -20.43
CA HIS A 25 21.37 -36.21 -21.83
C HIS A 25 19.92 -36.66 -22.04
N LYS A 26 19.04 -36.59 -21.03
CA LYS A 26 17.63 -36.99 -21.17
C LYS A 26 16.58 -35.95 -20.75
N ILE A 27 16.98 -34.71 -20.45
CA ILE A 27 16.05 -33.66 -20.06
C ILE A 27 16.19 -32.49 -21.03
N SER A 28 15.38 -32.52 -22.09
CA SER A 28 15.15 -31.33 -22.93
C SER A 28 14.02 -30.52 -22.28
N MET A 29 14.35 -29.67 -21.31
CA MET A 29 13.40 -28.72 -20.73
C MET A 29 13.92 -27.28 -20.86
N PRO A 30 13.06 -26.30 -21.18
CA PRO A 30 13.43 -24.88 -21.22
C PRO A 30 13.98 -24.41 -19.86
N GLU A 31 14.97 -23.53 -19.86
CA GLU A 31 15.70 -23.06 -18.66
C GLU A 31 14.79 -22.54 -17.54
N TYR A 32 13.63 -21.96 -17.89
CA TYR A 32 12.62 -21.50 -16.93
C TYR A 32 11.98 -22.63 -16.09
N GLN A 33 11.78 -23.82 -16.68
CA GLN A 33 11.22 -24.98 -15.99
C GLN A 33 12.20 -25.57 -14.97
N ILE A 34 13.50 -25.50 -15.26
CA ILE A 34 14.57 -25.91 -14.34
C ILE A 34 14.63 -24.96 -13.14
N ALA A 35 14.50 -23.65 -13.39
CA ALA A 35 14.45 -22.63 -12.34
C ALA A 35 13.22 -22.80 -11.42
N LEU A 36 12.07 -23.16 -11.99
CA LEU A 36 10.85 -23.41 -11.23
C LEU A 36 10.96 -24.69 -10.37
N ALA A 37 11.50 -25.77 -10.92
CA ALA A 37 11.73 -27.01 -10.19
C ALA A 37 12.73 -26.83 -9.03
N LEU A 38 13.79 -26.05 -9.25
CA LEU A 38 14.76 -25.70 -8.20
C LEU A 38 14.14 -24.81 -7.11
N ARG A 39 13.27 -23.85 -7.47
CA ARG A 39 12.55 -23.03 -6.48
C ARG A 39 11.65 -23.88 -5.58
N VAL A 40 10.93 -24.86 -6.14
CA VAL A 40 10.08 -25.78 -5.37
C VAL A 40 10.93 -26.65 -4.43
N LEU A 41 12.06 -27.18 -4.90
CA LEU A 41 12.96 -27.99 -4.06
C LEU A 41 13.62 -27.18 -2.93
N ILE A 42 14.02 -25.94 -3.20
CA ILE A 42 14.58 -25.03 -2.18
C ILE A 42 13.49 -24.65 -1.17
N HIS A 43 12.26 -24.38 -1.61
CA HIS A 43 11.16 -24.07 -0.73
C HIS A 43 10.80 -25.25 0.18
N ASP A 44 10.78 -26.48 -0.36
CA ASP A 44 10.49 -27.69 0.41
C ASP A 44 11.61 -28.03 1.42
N PHE A 45 12.87 -27.72 1.06
CA PHE A 45 14.02 -27.84 1.95
C PHE A 45 13.97 -26.82 3.10
N LEU A 46 13.64 -25.56 2.79
CA LEU A 46 13.51 -24.49 3.79
C LEU A 46 12.32 -24.73 4.72
N LEU A 47 11.21 -25.27 4.20
CA LEU A 47 10.03 -25.62 5.01
C LEU A 47 10.37 -26.72 6.03
N LYS A 48 11.09 -27.76 5.61
CA LYS A 48 11.53 -28.88 6.48
C LYS A 48 12.59 -28.44 7.51
N PHE A 49 13.42 -27.46 7.17
CA PHE A 49 14.37 -26.83 8.10
C PHE A 49 13.65 -25.95 9.14
N SER A 50 12.58 -25.26 8.74
CA SER A 50 11.80 -24.36 9.61
C SER A 50 10.91 -25.08 10.64
N ILE A 51 10.56 -26.34 10.37
CA ILE A 51 9.68 -27.16 11.25
C ILE A 51 10.50 -27.97 12.28
N GLY A 52 11.84 -27.80 12.34
CA GLY A 52 12.67 -28.43 13.39
C GLY A 52 12.75 -29.96 13.32
N LEU A 53 12.57 -30.55 12.14
CA LEU A 53 12.56 -32.01 11.93
C LEU A 53 13.96 -32.59 11.68
N LEU A 54 15.01 -31.95 12.20
CA LEU A 54 16.41 -32.34 12.02
C LEU A 54 17.17 -32.36 13.36
N ASP A 55 16.59 -33.00 14.37
CA ASP A 55 17.36 -33.45 15.53
C ASP A 55 17.88 -34.88 15.26
N ASN A 56 19.19 -34.96 15.00
CA ASN A 56 20.09 -36.13 14.98
C ASN A 56 20.85 -36.32 13.66
N LEU A 57 21.96 -35.59 13.53
CA LEU A 57 23.02 -35.89 12.56
C LEU A 57 24.03 -36.88 13.14
N THR A 58 23.74 -38.18 13.05
CA THR A 58 24.78 -39.21 12.88
C THR A 58 24.24 -40.38 12.03
N GLY A 59 24.88 -40.63 10.88
CA GLY A 59 24.72 -41.89 10.12
C GLY A 59 23.69 -41.88 9.00
N TRP A 60 24.07 -41.40 7.82
CA TRP A 60 23.33 -41.68 6.57
C TRP A 60 24.23 -42.45 5.60
N ASN A 61 24.06 -43.77 5.58
CA ASN A 61 24.59 -44.68 4.56
C ASN A 61 23.51 -44.95 3.50
N GLY A 62 23.84 -44.70 2.23
CA GLY A 62 23.53 -45.53 1.05
C GLY A 62 22.09 -45.91 0.65
N HIS A 63 21.02 -45.62 1.40
CA HIS A 63 19.67 -46.14 1.07
C HIS A 63 18.66 -45.09 0.56
N VAL A 64 18.96 -43.80 0.61
CA VAL A 64 17.99 -42.75 0.24
C VAL A 64 18.00 -42.37 -1.24
N ILE A 65 19.09 -42.69 -1.95
CA ILE A 65 19.17 -42.46 -3.41
C ILE A 65 18.24 -43.43 -4.17
N THR A 66 17.95 -44.60 -3.60
CA THR A 66 17.09 -45.62 -4.24
C THR A 66 15.61 -45.26 -4.16
N ASP A 67 15.15 -44.63 -3.06
CA ASP A 67 13.76 -44.21 -2.89
C ASP A 67 13.42 -42.93 -3.66
N MET A 68 14.36 -41.97 -3.79
CA MET A 68 14.16 -40.77 -4.62
C MET A 68 13.98 -41.13 -6.11
N ASN A 69 14.76 -42.10 -6.62
CA ASN A 69 14.62 -42.55 -8.01
C ASN A 69 13.27 -43.25 -8.27
N ARG A 70 12.72 -43.95 -7.27
CA ARG A 70 11.41 -44.62 -7.35
C ARG A 70 10.24 -43.63 -7.34
N VAL A 71 10.35 -42.54 -6.57
CA VAL A 71 9.34 -41.45 -6.53
C VAL A 71 9.34 -40.63 -7.83
N ILE A 72 10.51 -40.41 -8.43
CA ILE A 72 10.64 -39.71 -9.72
C ILE A 72 10.14 -40.60 -10.88
N ALA A 73 10.45 -41.90 -10.89
CA ALA A 73 9.97 -42.84 -11.91
C ALA A 73 8.43 -43.00 -11.90
N ASN A 74 7.82 -43.05 -10.71
CA ASN A 74 6.36 -43.16 -10.58
C ASN A 74 5.60 -41.87 -10.97
N ARG A 75 6.24 -40.69 -10.91
CA ARG A 75 5.61 -39.43 -11.33
C ARG A 75 5.76 -39.10 -12.82
N ILE A 76 6.73 -39.69 -13.52
CA ILE A 76 6.94 -39.47 -14.97
C ILE A 76 6.07 -40.44 -15.81
N SER A 77 5.62 -41.57 -15.28
CA SER A 77 4.85 -42.59 -16.03
C SER A 77 3.32 -42.42 -16.04
N LEU A 78 2.75 -41.35 -15.47
CA LEU A 78 1.29 -41.14 -15.40
C LEU A 78 0.74 -40.10 -16.40
N GLY A 79 1.50 -39.78 -17.44
CA GLY A 79 1.10 -38.91 -18.54
C GLY A 79 0.59 -39.66 -19.78
N SER A 80 -0.40 -40.55 -19.67
CA SER A 80 -1.14 -41.06 -20.85
C SER A 80 -2.47 -41.76 -20.53
N GLY A 81 -3.53 -40.96 -20.30
CA GLY A 81 -4.97 -41.25 -20.51
C GLY A 81 -5.73 -42.16 -19.51
N PRO A 82 -7.09 -42.21 -19.54
CA PRO A 82 -8.11 -41.24 -19.96
C PRO A 82 -8.93 -40.66 -18.77
N ARG A 83 -9.76 -39.65 -19.06
CA ARG A 83 -10.64 -38.91 -18.13
C ARG A 83 -11.55 -39.84 -17.30
N SER A 84 -11.55 -39.68 -15.97
CA SER A 84 -12.75 -39.85 -15.14
C SER A 84 -12.61 -39.05 -13.83
N THR A 85 -13.64 -38.27 -13.55
CA THR A 85 -13.87 -37.44 -12.37
C THR A 85 -14.13 -38.29 -11.12
N ASP A 86 -13.37 -38.07 -10.04
CA ASP A 86 -13.89 -37.93 -8.66
C ASP A 86 -12.74 -38.07 -7.65
N TYR A 87 -12.34 -36.95 -7.06
CA TYR A 87 -11.58 -36.93 -5.80
C TYR A 87 -12.06 -35.71 -4.99
N ARG A 88 -12.78 -35.97 -3.89
CA ARG A 88 -13.20 -34.93 -2.94
C ARG A 88 -12.02 -34.57 -2.03
N PRO A 89 -11.68 -33.28 -1.85
CA PRO A 89 -10.75 -32.87 -0.80
C PRO A 89 -11.40 -33.00 0.59
N MET A 90 -10.61 -33.46 1.57
CA MET A 90 -10.92 -33.36 3.00
C MET A 90 -10.97 -31.87 3.39
N ASP A 91 -12.02 -31.50 4.12
CA ASP A 91 -12.26 -30.16 4.62
C ASP A 91 -11.17 -29.73 5.60
N MET A 92 -10.37 -28.74 5.19
CA MET A 92 -9.57 -27.93 6.10
C MET A 92 -10.47 -26.74 6.50
N GLU A 93 -10.98 -26.75 7.74
CA GLU A 93 -11.78 -25.66 8.28
C GLU A 93 -11.04 -24.33 8.06
N SER A 94 -11.67 -23.46 7.27
CA SER A 94 -11.14 -22.17 6.86
C SER A 94 -11.03 -21.26 8.09
N VAL A 95 -9.81 -20.88 8.44
CA VAL A 95 -9.57 -19.67 9.24
C VAL A 95 -10.10 -18.50 8.41
N SER A 96 -11.15 -17.84 8.90
CA SER A 96 -11.73 -16.66 8.27
C SER A 96 -10.69 -15.54 8.20
N ASP A 97 -10.19 -15.28 6.99
CA ASP A 97 -9.27 -14.18 6.70
C ASP A 97 -10.00 -12.82 6.81
N PRO A 98 -9.62 -11.93 7.74
CA PRO A 98 -10.18 -10.59 7.86
C PRO A 98 -9.94 -9.72 6.61
N LEU A 99 -8.97 -10.09 5.76
CA LEU A 99 -8.63 -9.33 4.55
C LEU A 99 -9.59 -9.59 3.39
N SER A 100 -10.32 -10.72 3.37
CA SER A 100 -11.24 -11.01 2.26
C SER A 100 -12.41 -10.03 2.16
N SER A 101 -12.77 -9.34 3.24
CA SER A 101 -13.83 -8.32 3.22
C SER A 101 -13.36 -6.98 2.65
N LEU A 102 -12.06 -6.64 2.78
CA LEU A 102 -11.42 -5.48 2.17
C LEU A 102 -11.11 -5.68 0.68
N TYR A 103 -10.93 -6.92 0.23
CA TYR A 103 -10.69 -7.27 -1.18
C TYR A 103 -11.95 -7.41 -2.04
N ARG A 104 -13.12 -7.01 -1.55
CA ARG A 104 -14.18 -6.59 -2.48
C ARG A 104 -13.71 -5.28 -3.11
N VAL A 105 -12.86 -5.39 -4.13
CA VAL A 105 -12.85 -4.42 -5.22
C VAL A 105 -14.30 -4.37 -5.66
N LEU A 106 -15.02 -3.35 -5.19
CA LEU A 106 -16.26 -2.96 -5.81
C LEU A 106 -15.83 -2.61 -7.23
N VAL A 107 -15.93 -3.59 -8.13
CA VAL A 107 -15.75 -3.38 -9.55
C VAL A 107 -16.81 -2.34 -9.88
N LEU A 108 -16.37 -1.08 -10.01
CA LEU A 108 -17.26 0.00 -10.37
C LEU A 108 -17.86 -0.39 -11.71
N SER A 109 -19.19 -0.35 -11.77
CA SER A 109 -19.89 -0.72 -12.98
C SER A 109 -19.50 0.24 -14.11
N GLU A 110 -19.51 -0.23 -15.36
CA GLU A 110 -19.15 0.59 -16.52
C GLU A 110 -20.09 1.82 -16.66
N ASP A 111 -21.29 1.76 -16.11
CA ASP A 111 -22.27 2.86 -16.07
C ASP A 111 -22.13 3.77 -14.83
N HIS A 112 -21.07 3.60 -14.02
CA HIS A 112 -20.83 4.46 -12.85
C HIS A 112 -20.81 5.94 -13.24
N GLN A 113 -21.59 6.74 -12.50
CA GLN A 113 -21.68 8.17 -12.68
C GLN A 113 -20.75 8.89 -11.72
N TYR A 114 -19.69 9.48 -12.27
CA TYR A 114 -18.78 10.34 -11.55
C TYR A 114 -19.44 11.69 -11.27
N THR A 115 -19.15 12.26 -10.11
CA THR A 115 -19.76 13.51 -9.65
C THR A 115 -18.67 14.49 -9.24
N THR A 116 -18.92 15.78 -9.40
CA THR A 116 -18.03 16.82 -8.89
C THR A 116 -17.99 16.76 -7.36
N PRO A 117 -16.81 16.52 -6.73
CA PRO A 117 -16.70 16.46 -5.28
C PRO A 117 -17.12 17.77 -4.61
N ARG A 118 -17.81 17.66 -3.48
CA ARG A 118 -18.31 18.80 -2.71
C ARG A 118 -18.07 18.62 -1.22
N ARG A 119 -18.01 19.73 -0.49
CA ARG A 119 -18.03 19.69 0.99
C ARG A 119 -19.37 19.14 1.46
N ALA A 120 -19.32 18.25 2.44
CA ALA A 120 -20.50 17.65 3.06
C ALA A 120 -20.53 17.81 4.58
N VAL A 121 -19.37 17.93 5.23
CA VAL A 121 -19.25 18.22 6.67
C VAL A 121 -19.29 19.73 6.87
N THR A 122 -20.40 20.23 7.41
CA THR A 122 -20.68 21.67 7.58
C THR A 122 -20.93 22.07 9.03
N SER A 123 -21.28 21.11 9.88
CA SER A 123 -21.42 21.28 11.32
C SER A 123 -20.71 20.19 12.12
N VAL A 124 -20.66 20.33 13.45
CA VAL A 124 -20.02 19.34 14.33
C VAL A 124 -20.82 18.04 14.34
N GLU A 125 -22.14 18.09 14.17
CA GLU A 125 -23.03 16.92 14.09
C GLU A 125 -22.75 16.05 12.86
N ASP A 126 -22.35 16.66 11.74
CA ASP A 126 -21.95 15.94 10.52
C ASP A 126 -20.72 15.04 10.75
N MET A 127 -19.94 15.26 11.82
CA MET A 127 -18.78 14.44 12.16
C MET A 127 -19.14 13.01 12.52
N ASP A 128 -20.35 12.76 13.03
CA ASP A 128 -20.78 11.40 13.35
C ASP A 128 -21.13 10.63 12.07
N ILE A 129 -21.76 11.29 11.10
CA ILE A 129 -21.98 10.74 9.75
C ILE A 129 -20.63 10.49 9.07
N TRP A 130 -19.67 11.42 9.17
CA TRP A 130 -18.33 11.24 8.62
C TRP A 130 -17.67 9.96 9.15
N LYS A 131 -17.63 9.76 10.47
CA LYS A 131 -16.98 8.59 11.09
C LYS A 131 -17.63 7.27 10.71
N GLU A 132 -18.92 7.29 10.34
CA GLU A 132 -19.67 6.11 9.90
C GLU A 132 -19.76 6.00 8.36
N SER A 133 -19.18 6.94 7.62
CA SER A 133 -19.31 7.01 6.17
C SER A 133 -18.48 5.96 5.43
N GLU A 134 -18.91 5.65 4.20
CA GLU A 134 -18.13 4.85 3.25
C GLU A 134 -16.77 5.50 3.01
N ALA A 135 -16.73 6.81 2.73
CA ALA A 135 -15.49 7.55 2.51
C ALA A 135 -14.47 7.40 3.66
N TYR A 136 -14.91 7.51 4.92
CA TYR A 136 -14.04 7.33 6.08
C TYR A 136 -13.50 5.89 6.16
N SER A 137 -14.38 4.91 5.97
CA SER A 137 -14.02 3.48 6.01
C SER A 137 -13.01 3.11 4.92
N GLU A 138 -13.23 3.62 3.72
CA GLU A 138 -12.36 3.43 2.54
C GLU A 138 -10.98 4.04 2.78
N ILE A 139 -10.89 5.27 3.27
CA ILE A 139 -9.61 5.93 3.53
C ILE A 139 -8.83 5.27 4.67
N VAL A 140 -9.50 4.92 5.76
CA VAL A 140 -8.86 4.19 6.86
C VAL A 140 -8.37 2.83 6.39
N GLY A 141 -9.19 2.09 5.64
CA GLY A 141 -8.82 0.80 5.05
C GLY A 141 -7.62 0.92 4.11
N PHE A 142 -7.62 1.94 3.23
CA PHE A 142 -6.54 2.23 2.31
C PHE A 142 -5.21 2.51 3.03
N ILE A 143 -5.22 3.38 4.06
CA ILE A 143 -4.02 3.69 4.84
C ILE A 143 -3.46 2.44 5.50
N ILE A 144 -4.32 1.58 6.08
CA ILE A 144 -3.91 0.34 6.74
C ILE A 144 -3.37 -0.68 5.74
N ALA A 145 -4.01 -0.81 4.57
CA ALA A 145 -3.54 -1.72 3.52
C ALA A 145 -2.14 -1.34 3.02
N LEU A 146 -1.91 -0.05 2.73
CA LEU A 146 -0.60 0.45 2.35
C LEU A 146 0.43 0.35 3.49
N ASN A 147 -0.01 0.53 4.74
CA ASN A 147 0.83 0.35 5.92
C ASN A 147 1.38 -1.08 6.02
N GLU A 148 0.54 -2.10 5.84
CA GLU A 148 0.98 -3.50 5.83
C GLU A 148 1.84 -3.82 4.61
N ALA A 149 1.54 -3.24 3.44
CA ALA A 149 2.30 -3.49 2.22
C ALA A 149 3.80 -3.12 2.35
N VAL A 150 4.13 -2.06 3.10
CA VAL A 150 5.52 -1.59 3.31
C VAL A 150 6.18 -2.07 4.60
N LYS A 151 5.54 -2.97 5.34
CA LYS A 151 6.05 -3.45 6.63
C LYS A 151 7.41 -4.13 6.47
N GLY A 152 8.41 -3.63 7.19
CA GLY A 152 9.78 -4.14 7.15
C GLY A 152 10.53 -3.90 5.84
N LYS A 153 10.06 -2.98 4.98
CA LYS A 153 10.62 -2.74 3.64
C LYS A 153 11.16 -1.31 3.49
N PRO A 154 12.43 -1.11 3.12
CA PRO A 154 12.98 0.24 2.91
C PRO A 154 12.46 0.85 1.59
N LEU A 155 12.68 2.15 1.41
CA LEU A 155 12.37 2.90 0.17
C LEU A 155 13.16 2.38 -1.04
N THR A 156 14.34 1.81 -0.78
CA THR A 156 15.24 1.21 -1.75
C THR A 156 14.83 -0.18 -2.20
N ILE A 157 13.68 -0.70 -1.72
CA ILE A 157 13.16 -1.98 -2.19
C ILE A 157 12.95 -1.97 -3.71
N ASP A 158 13.36 -3.07 -4.33
CA ASP A 158 13.07 -3.35 -5.73
C ASP A 158 11.61 -3.76 -5.84
N CYS A 159 10.81 -2.93 -6.49
CA CYS A 159 9.40 -3.17 -6.73
C CYS A 159 9.10 -2.92 -8.20
N LEU A 160 8.17 -3.71 -8.76
CA LEU A 160 7.72 -3.53 -10.13
C LEU A 160 7.11 -2.14 -10.27
N LEU A 161 7.69 -1.31 -11.14
CA LEU A 161 7.11 -0.04 -11.51
C LEU A 161 6.24 -0.25 -12.75
N ALA A 162 4.94 -0.35 -12.55
CA ALA A 162 3.97 -0.40 -13.64
C ALA A 162 3.77 0.98 -14.26
N GLU A 163 3.08 1.02 -15.41
CA GLU A 163 2.82 2.22 -16.20
C GLU A 163 2.19 3.36 -15.37
N VAL A 164 1.12 3.10 -14.62
CA VAL A 164 0.41 4.16 -13.88
C VAL A 164 1.28 4.75 -12.75
N PRO A 165 1.91 3.98 -11.85
CA PRO A 165 2.87 4.52 -10.89
C PRO A 165 4.01 5.32 -11.53
N GLU A 166 4.57 4.86 -12.66
CA GLU A 166 5.62 5.56 -13.40
C GLU A 166 5.12 6.93 -13.90
N ASN A 167 3.97 6.95 -14.56
CA ASN A 167 3.39 8.19 -15.06
C ASN A 167 3.02 9.17 -13.94
N LEU A 168 2.64 8.68 -12.75
CA LEU A 168 2.42 9.53 -11.58
C LEU A 168 3.72 10.17 -11.08
N LEU A 169 4.85 9.45 -11.15
CA LEU A 169 6.17 10.04 -10.85
C LEU A 169 6.52 11.13 -11.87
N GLU A 170 6.26 10.91 -13.15
CA GLU A 170 6.46 11.92 -14.19
C GLU A 170 5.57 13.16 -13.95
N LEU A 171 4.31 12.96 -13.58
CA LEU A 171 3.40 14.03 -13.19
C LEU A 171 4.00 14.85 -12.04
N LEU A 172 4.45 14.20 -10.96
CA LEU A 172 5.06 14.88 -9.82
C LEU A 172 6.38 15.58 -10.18
N ASN A 173 7.17 14.99 -11.08
CA ASN A 173 8.38 15.62 -11.62
C ASN A 173 8.07 16.88 -12.42
N LYS A 174 7.01 16.84 -13.25
CA LYS A 174 6.56 18.02 -14.00
C LYS A 174 6.09 19.14 -13.05
N LEU A 175 5.37 18.79 -11.98
CA LEU A 175 4.97 19.76 -10.95
C LEU A 175 6.19 20.39 -10.23
N ASP A 176 7.25 19.60 -10.02
CA ASP A 176 8.50 20.09 -9.43
C ASP A 176 9.25 21.07 -10.33
N LEU A 177 9.32 20.79 -11.64
CA LEU A 177 9.91 21.71 -12.62
C LEU A 177 9.20 23.06 -12.64
N TRP A 178 7.89 23.10 -12.40
CA TRP A 178 7.17 24.37 -12.31
C TRP A 178 7.59 25.25 -11.13
N LEU A 179 8.22 24.71 -10.07
CA LEU A 179 8.80 25.55 -9.02
C LEU A 179 9.98 26.36 -9.57
N GLU A 180 10.79 25.76 -10.45
CA GLU A 180 11.91 26.46 -11.12
C GLU A 180 11.38 27.56 -12.05
N GLU A 181 10.28 27.27 -12.75
CA GLU A 181 9.60 28.21 -13.65
C GLU A 181 8.79 29.28 -12.91
N THR A 182 8.57 29.13 -11.60
CA THR A 182 7.77 30.04 -10.77
C THR A 182 8.56 30.47 -9.53
N PRO A 183 9.68 31.19 -9.68
CA PRO A 183 10.54 31.54 -8.55
C PRO A 183 9.80 32.45 -7.53
N PRO A 184 10.20 32.41 -6.24
CA PRO A 184 9.65 33.30 -5.22
C PRO A 184 9.79 34.78 -5.62
N VAL A 185 8.73 35.55 -5.44
CA VAL A 185 8.75 37.00 -5.71
C VAL A 185 9.17 37.78 -4.49
N GLU A 186 9.84 38.92 -4.69
CA GLU A 186 10.04 39.88 -3.62
C GLU A 186 8.69 40.44 -3.18
N GLN A 187 8.46 40.44 -1.87
CA GLN A 187 7.22 40.92 -1.28
C GLN A 187 7.47 41.49 0.11
N PRO A 188 6.68 42.48 0.54
CA PRO A 188 6.81 43.06 1.89
C PRO A 188 6.36 42.09 2.99
N GLN A 189 5.50 41.11 2.65
CA GLN A 189 4.96 40.12 3.59
C GLN A 189 6.00 39.04 3.93
N ARG A 190 6.17 38.76 5.21
CA ARG A 190 7.14 37.79 5.72
C ARG A 190 6.71 36.33 5.55
N PHE A 191 5.40 36.07 5.62
CA PHE A 191 4.80 34.75 5.50
C PHE A 191 4.15 34.57 4.13
N GLY A 192 4.15 33.33 3.62
CA GLY A 192 3.49 32.93 2.38
C GLY A 192 3.91 33.74 1.15
N ASN A 193 4.78 33.17 0.32
CA ASN A 193 5.18 33.80 -0.93
C ASN A 193 4.07 33.72 -1.98
N LYS A 194 3.65 34.86 -2.54
CA LYS A 194 2.55 34.95 -3.51
C LYS A 194 2.80 34.20 -4.82
N ALA A 195 4.05 33.89 -5.16
CA ALA A 195 4.38 33.04 -6.31
C ALA A 195 3.72 31.65 -6.23
N PHE A 196 3.41 31.15 -5.02
CA PHE A 196 2.64 29.93 -4.85
C PHE A 196 1.28 30.00 -5.54
N ARG A 197 0.62 31.16 -5.56
CA ARG A 197 -0.67 31.33 -6.23
C ARG A 197 -0.55 31.10 -7.73
N THR A 198 0.51 31.63 -8.33
CA THR A 198 0.82 31.41 -9.75
C THR A 198 1.07 29.94 -10.05
N TRP A 199 1.86 29.26 -9.22
CA TRP A 199 2.12 27.82 -9.35
C TRP A 199 0.82 27.00 -9.20
N PHE A 200 0.01 27.32 -8.19
CA PHE A 200 -1.23 26.60 -7.90
C PHE A 200 -2.33 26.84 -8.95
N ASP A 201 -2.44 28.06 -9.47
CA ASP A 201 -3.37 28.38 -10.56
C ASP A 201 -2.98 27.65 -11.86
N ARG A 202 -1.68 27.42 -12.09
CA ARG A 202 -1.22 26.56 -13.18
C ARG A 202 -1.61 25.10 -12.96
N LEU A 203 -1.39 24.56 -11.76
CA LEU A 203 -1.87 23.22 -11.38
C LEU A 203 -3.37 23.05 -11.66
N LYS A 204 -4.19 24.02 -11.23
CA LYS A 204 -5.64 24.00 -11.49
C LYS A 204 -6.00 23.95 -12.98
N ARG A 205 -5.31 24.72 -13.81
CA ARG A 205 -5.59 24.79 -15.26
C ARG A 205 -5.12 23.55 -16.01
N GLU A 206 -3.96 23.00 -15.65
CA GLU A 206 -3.33 21.88 -16.34
C GLU A 206 -3.68 20.50 -15.76
N ALA A 207 -4.40 20.41 -14.62
CA ALA A 207 -4.71 19.14 -13.95
C ALA A 207 -5.40 18.11 -14.85
N LEU A 208 -6.31 18.55 -15.72
CA LEU A 208 -7.00 17.66 -16.68
C LEU A 208 -6.00 16.98 -17.62
N GLU A 209 -5.13 17.76 -18.27
CA GLU A 209 -4.13 17.22 -19.21
C GLU A 209 -3.08 16.38 -18.49
N LEU A 210 -2.68 16.76 -17.27
CA LEU A 210 -1.76 15.97 -16.46
C LEU A 210 -2.31 14.58 -16.19
N LEU A 211 -3.59 14.49 -15.84
CA LEU A 211 -4.25 13.21 -15.55
C LEU A 211 -4.56 12.40 -16.81
N GLN A 212 -4.90 13.05 -17.92
CA GLN A 212 -5.08 12.35 -19.21
C GLN A 212 -3.79 11.71 -19.70
N ARG A 213 -2.63 12.34 -19.45
CA ARG A 213 -1.30 11.74 -19.72
C ARG A 213 -0.95 10.66 -18.71
N ALA A 214 -1.31 10.85 -17.44
CA ALA A 214 -0.94 9.91 -16.39
C ALA A 214 -1.75 8.60 -16.37
N LEU A 215 -2.98 8.65 -16.90
CA LEU A 215 -3.93 7.53 -16.84
C LEU A 215 -4.27 7.00 -18.23
N PRO A 216 -4.37 5.67 -18.40
CA PRO A 216 -4.93 5.06 -19.61
C PRO A 216 -6.33 5.59 -19.95
N GLU A 217 -6.65 5.65 -21.25
CA GLU A 217 -7.87 6.26 -21.79
C GLU A 217 -9.16 5.70 -21.17
N GLN A 218 -9.18 4.40 -20.84
CA GLN A 218 -10.34 3.77 -20.20
C GLN A 218 -10.74 4.41 -18.85
N PHE A 219 -9.82 5.11 -18.18
CA PHE A 219 -10.06 5.75 -16.88
C PHE A 219 -10.37 7.24 -17.00
N HIS A 220 -10.35 7.83 -18.21
CA HIS A 220 -10.52 9.27 -18.40
C HIS A 220 -11.88 9.79 -17.92
N ARG A 221 -12.92 8.93 -17.94
CA ARG A 221 -14.25 9.26 -17.40
C ARG A 221 -14.24 9.62 -15.91
N ALA A 222 -13.27 9.12 -15.15
CA ALA A 222 -13.13 9.41 -13.72
C ALA A 222 -12.41 10.75 -13.43
N ILE A 223 -11.64 11.27 -14.40
CA ILE A 223 -10.79 12.45 -14.21
C ILE A 223 -11.54 13.67 -13.65
N PRO A 224 -12.76 14.01 -14.12
CA PRO A 224 -13.50 15.15 -13.60
C PRO A 224 -13.77 15.09 -12.09
N GLU A 225 -13.76 13.89 -11.50
CA GLU A 225 -13.88 13.71 -10.06
C GLU A 225 -12.50 13.64 -9.39
N VAL A 226 -11.60 12.77 -9.86
CA VAL A 226 -10.31 12.55 -9.19
C VAL A 226 -9.37 13.76 -9.21
N MET A 227 -9.51 14.65 -10.19
CA MET A 227 -8.69 15.85 -10.28
C MET A 227 -8.85 16.81 -9.09
N PHE A 228 -10.02 16.85 -8.46
CA PHE A 228 -10.24 17.69 -7.29
C PHE A 228 -9.34 17.26 -6.12
N TYR A 229 -9.22 15.95 -5.89
CA TYR A 229 -8.37 15.40 -4.83
C TYR A 229 -6.88 15.67 -5.11
N LEU A 230 -6.44 15.55 -6.37
CA LEU A 230 -5.08 15.89 -6.77
C LEU A 230 -4.76 17.36 -6.47
N VAL A 231 -5.62 18.28 -6.92
CA VAL A 231 -5.41 19.73 -6.78
C VAL A 231 -5.40 20.16 -5.31
N GLU A 232 -6.34 19.66 -4.51
CA GLU A 232 -6.41 19.96 -3.07
C GLU A 232 -5.23 19.34 -2.29
N GLY A 233 -4.46 18.44 -2.90
CA GLY A 233 -3.32 17.75 -2.31
C GLY A 233 -2.08 18.61 -2.02
N PHE A 234 -2.02 19.87 -2.49
CA PHE A 234 -0.80 20.69 -2.48
C PHE A 234 -0.86 21.98 -1.65
N GLY A 235 -1.95 22.22 -0.93
CA GLY A 235 -2.11 23.40 -0.07
C GLY A 235 -3.24 24.33 -0.49
N ASN A 236 -3.37 25.47 0.18
CA ASN A 236 -4.40 26.47 -0.11
C ASN A 236 -3.80 27.73 -0.75
N SER A 237 -4.18 28.06 -1.99
CA SER A 237 -3.65 29.24 -2.71
C SER A 237 -3.94 30.58 -2.00
N THR A 238 -5.11 30.71 -1.35
CA THR A 238 -5.48 31.97 -0.69
C THR A 238 -4.64 32.20 0.56
N ARG A 239 -4.59 31.20 1.45
CA ARG A 239 -3.87 31.26 2.73
C ARG A 239 -2.38 31.00 2.61
N ILE A 240 -1.94 30.37 1.52
CA ILE A 240 -0.55 29.93 1.27
C ILE A 240 -0.08 29.04 2.43
N ASP A 241 -0.93 28.08 2.77
CA ASP A 241 -0.69 27.10 3.83
C ASP A 241 -0.79 25.67 3.31
N TYR A 242 -0.19 24.75 4.06
CA TYR A 242 -0.23 23.32 3.81
C TYR A 242 -0.34 22.59 5.16
N GLY A 243 -0.97 21.42 5.19
CA GLY A 243 -1.07 20.60 6.39
C GLY A 243 -1.70 19.24 6.11
N THR A 244 -2.04 18.51 7.18
CA THR A 244 -2.51 17.12 7.12
C THR A 244 -3.84 16.94 6.36
N GLY A 245 -4.65 17.98 6.22
CA GLY A 245 -5.84 17.96 5.37
C GLY A 245 -5.50 17.88 3.87
N HIS A 246 -4.41 18.51 3.45
CA HIS A 246 -3.92 18.44 2.07
C HIS A 246 -3.20 17.11 1.81
N GLU A 247 -2.43 16.61 2.79
CA GLU A 247 -1.89 15.25 2.75
C GLU A 247 -3.02 14.21 2.58
N LEU A 248 -4.11 14.35 3.35
CA LEU A 248 -5.30 13.51 3.22
C LEU A 248 -5.94 13.61 1.83
N ALA A 249 -6.05 14.80 1.23
CA ALA A 249 -6.57 14.93 -0.13
C ALA A 249 -5.72 14.17 -1.17
N PHE A 250 -4.39 14.18 -1.02
CA PHE A 250 -3.50 13.38 -1.87
C PHE A 250 -3.69 11.87 -1.65
N LEU A 251 -3.94 11.44 -0.40
CA LEU A 251 -4.34 10.05 -0.13
C LEU A 251 -5.67 9.68 -0.76
N MET A 252 -6.67 10.57 -0.72
CA MET A 252 -7.96 10.36 -1.38
C MET A 252 -7.79 10.22 -2.88
N PHE A 253 -6.91 11.03 -3.49
CA PHE A 253 -6.54 10.89 -4.89
C PHE A 253 -6.00 9.48 -5.20
N LEU A 254 -4.99 9.03 -4.46
CA LEU A 254 -4.42 7.69 -4.67
C LEU A 254 -5.45 6.58 -4.41
N CYS A 255 -6.24 6.69 -3.34
CA CYS A 255 -7.31 5.75 -3.01
C CYS A 255 -8.31 5.63 -4.18
N CYS A 256 -8.76 6.76 -4.73
CA CYS A 256 -9.65 6.76 -5.90
C CYS A 256 -9.04 6.07 -7.12
N LEU A 257 -7.73 6.20 -7.37
CA LEU A 257 -7.06 5.48 -8.45
C LEU A 257 -7.05 3.95 -8.25
N PHE A 258 -6.97 3.47 -7.01
CA PHE A 258 -7.19 2.05 -6.71
C PHE A 258 -8.65 1.64 -6.89
N LYS A 259 -9.61 2.48 -6.48
CA LYS A 259 -11.05 2.18 -6.60
C LYS A 259 -11.50 2.05 -8.05
N ILE A 260 -10.97 2.86 -8.96
CA ILE A 260 -11.25 2.75 -10.40
C ILE A 260 -10.43 1.65 -11.09
N GLY A 261 -9.49 1.02 -10.39
CA GLY A 261 -8.63 -0.04 -10.93
C GLY A 261 -7.46 0.43 -11.78
N ALA A 262 -7.16 1.73 -11.79
CA ALA A 262 -5.99 2.29 -12.46
C ALA A 262 -4.69 1.88 -11.73
N LEU A 263 -4.73 1.91 -10.39
CA LEU A 263 -3.74 1.27 -9.52
C LEU A 263 -4.27 -0.07 -9.03
N LYS A 264 -3.40 -1.08 -8.95
CA LYS A 264 -3.73 -2.46 -8.58
C LYS A 264 -3.04 -2.85 -7.29
N SER A 265 -3.46 -3.95 -6.67
CA SER A 265 -2.84 -4.47 -5.45
C SER A 265 -1.31 -4.65 -5.54
N LEU A 266 -0.79 -5.00 -6.72
CA LEU A 266 0.64 -5.14 -6.96
C LEU A 266 1.40 -3.80 -6.91
N ASP A 267 0.71 -2.66 -7.07
CA ASP A 267 1.29 -1.32 -7.08
C ASP A 267 1.42 -0.72 -5.67
N GLN A 268 0.86 -1.36 -4.62
CA GLN A 268 0.81 -0.81 -3.26
C GLN A 268 2.19 -0.40 -2.73
N GLU A 269 3.22 -1.23 -2.96
CA GLU A 269 4.59 -0.94 -2.53
C GLU A 269 5.19 0.24 -3.30
N ALA A 270 5.03 0.27 -4.63
CA ALA A 270 5.52 1.35 -5.48
C ALA A 270 4.83 2.69 -5.16
N VAL A 271 3.53 2.65 -4.86
CA VAL A 271 2.75 3.84 -4.47
C VAL A 271 3.29 4.47 -3.20
N VAL A 272 3.64 3.68 -2.19
CA VAL A 272 4.21 4.23 -0.95
C VAL A 272 5.68 4.62 -1.14
N THR A 273 6.50 3.68 -1.62
CA THR A 273 7.98 3.82 -1.62
C THR A 273 8.49 4.75 -2.71
N LYS A 274 7.76 4.91 -3.82
CA LYS A 274 8.13 5.78 -4.93
C LYS A 274 7.20 6.99 -5.03
N VAL A 275 5.91 6.79 -5.29
CA VAL A 275 4.97 7.90 -5.60
C VAL A 275 4.78 8.83 -4.40
N PHE A 276 4.42 8.29 -3.24
CA PHE A 276 4.20 9.09 -2.04
C PHE A 276 5.50 9.69 -1.51
N ASN A 277 6.62 8.95 -1.55
CA ASN A 277 7.93 9.51 -1.23
C ASN A 277 8.29 10.70 -2.13
N ARG A 278 8.02 10.60 -3.44
CA ARG A 278 8.23 11.69 -4.40
C ARG A 278 7.32 12.89 -4.14
N TYR A 279 6.07 12.64 -3.73
CA TYR A 279 5.14 13.67 -3.27
C TYR A 279 5.68 14.41 -2.05
N LEU A 280 6.20 13.70 -1.04
CA LEU A 280 6.81 14.31 0.15
C LEU A 280 7.98 15.25 -0.21
N GLN A 281 8.83 14.82 -1.15
CA GLN A 281 9.93 15.65 -1.64
C GLN A 281 9.42 16.95 -2.30
N LEU A 282 8.37 16.85 -3.12
CA LEU A 282 7.74 18.00 -3.77
C LEU A 282 7.11 18.95 -2.74
N VAL A 283 6.29 18.45 -1.81
CA VAL A 283 5.63 19.33 -0.83
C VAL A 283 6.62 19.98 0.13
N ARG A 284 7.72 19.32 0.49
CA ARG A 284 8.83 19.95 1.25
C ARG A 284 9.48 21.08 0.46
N LYS A 285 9.70 20.90 -0.85
CA LYS A 285 10.19 21.98 -1.71
C LYS A 285 9.20 23.14 -1.80
N LEU A 286 7.90 22.88 -1.93
CA LEU A 286 6.85 23.91 -1.92
C LEU A 286 6.85 24.70 -0.60
N GLN A 287 6.85 23.99 0.54
CA GLN A 287 6.88 24.58 1.88
C GLN A 287 8.07 25.53 2.05
N LEU A 288 9.27 25.10 1.65
CA LEU A 288 10.49 25.90 1.76
C LEU A 288 10.52 27.06 0.75
N THR A 289 10.25 26.78 -0.52
CA THR A 289 10.36 27.75 -1.62
C THR A 289 9.37 28.90 -1.43
N TYR A 290 8.13 28.57 -1.10
CA TYR A 290 7.07 29.56 -0.93
C TYR A 290 6.79 29.93 0.51
N ARG A 291 7.59 29.47 1.48
CA ARG A 291 7.44 29.79 2.91
C ARG A 291 5.99 29.58 3.37
N MET A 292 5.43 28.43 3.00
CA MET A 292 4.04 28.10 3.30
C MET A 292 3.86 27.98 4.81
N GLU A 293 2.70 28.39 5.31
CA GLU A 293 2.39 28.28 6.73
C GLU A 293 1.83 26.88 7.08
N PRO A 294 2.06 26.37 8.29
CA PRO A 294 1.39 25.16 8.79
C PRO A 294 -0.12 25.36 8.95
N ALA A 295 -0.92 24.60 8.21
CA ALA A 295 -2.38 24.62 8.30
C ALA A 295 -2.86 23.74 9.47
N GLY A 296 -3.46 24.35 10.49
CA GLY A 296 -4.06 23.62 11.62
C GLY A 296 -3.06 23.00 12.60
N SER A 297 -1.76 23.32 12.48
CA SER A 297 -0.76 22.89 13.46
C SER A 297 -0.93 23.61 14.79
N HIS A 298 -0.76 22.88 15.89
CA HIS A 298 -0.67 23.42 17.24
C HIS A 298 0.80 23.51 17.73
N GLY A 299 1.75 23.56 16.78
CA GLY A 299 3.18 23.62 17.06
C GLY A 299 3.65 22.39 17.82
N VAL A 300 4.20 22.60 19.02
CA VAL A 300 4.78 21.55 19.88
C VAL A 300 3.79 20.46 20.30
N TRP A 301 2.48 20.72 20.18
CA TRP A 301 1.41 19.78 20.51
C TRP A 301 0.99 18.89 19.33
N SER A 302 1.39 19.25 18.11
CA SER A 302 1.19 18.43 16.92
C SER A 302 2.30 17.39 16.78
N LEU A 303 2.04 16.32 16.02
CA LEU A 303 3.06 15.33 15.69
C LEU A 303 4.19 15.96 14.86
N ASP A 304 3.80 16.70 13.83
CA ASP A 304 4.65 17.47 12.93
C ASP A 304 3.85 18.69 12.43
N ASP A 305 4.53 19.69 11.86
CA ASP A 305 3.87 20.91 11.37
C ASP A 305 3.00 20.64 10.13
N TYR A 306 3.36 19.66 9.29
CA TYR A 306 2.76 19.48 7.98
C TYR A 306 2.22 18.07 7.73
N GLN A 307 2.95 17.03 8.15
CA GLN A 307 2.72 15.64 7.72
C GLN A 307 2.29 14.73 8.87
N PHE A 308 1.62 13.62 8.56
CA PHE A 308 1.34 12.57 9.54
C PHE A 308 1.59 11.18 8.97
N ILE A 309 1.10 10.91 7.76
CA ILE A 309 1.18 9.62 7.09
C ILE A 309 2.60 9.05 6.95
N PRO A 310 3.66 9.84 6.64
CA PRO A 310 4.99 9.28 6.56
C PRO A 310 5.53 8.73 7.88
N PHE A 311 5.01 9.19 9.03
CA PHE A 311 5.34 8.59 10.32
C PHE A 311 4.62 7.26 10.52
N ILE A 312 3.38 7.12 10.03
CA ILE A 312 2.66 5.84 10.01
C ILE A 312 3.40 4.85 9.13
N TRP A 313 3.50 5.12 7.83
CA TRP A 313 4.11 4.18 6.89
C TRP A 313 5.59 3.97 7.17
N GLY A 314 6.34 5.02 7.51
CA GLY A 314 7.75 4.92 7.88
C GLY A 314 8.00 4.11 9.15
N SER A 315 7.11 4.18 10.16
CA SER A 315 7.23 3.31 11.33
C SER A 315 6.92 1.85 10.99
N SER A 316 6.05 1.59 10.00
CA SER A 316 5.82 0.23 9.48
C SER A 316 7.06 -0.34 8.78
N GLN A 317 7.76 0.47 7.97
CA GLN A 317 9.03 0.08 7.34
C GLN A 317 10.08 -0.38 8.36
N LEU A 318 10.05 0.19 9.58
CA LEU A 318 10.99 -0.09 10.66
C LEU A 318 10.55 -1.22 11.61
N ILE A 319 9.36 -1.81 11.40
CA ILE A 319 8.92 -2.98 12.20
C ILE A 319 9.91 -4.14 11.99
N ALA A 320 10.34 -4.73 13.12
CA ALA A 320 11.33 -5.81 13.17
C ALA A 320 12.72 -5.45 12.60
N HIS A 321 13.05 -4.16 12.47
CA HIS A 321 14.39 -3.73 12.08
C HIS A 321 15.43 -4.21 13.11
N PRO A 322 16.56 -4.83 12.70
CA PRO A 322 17.49 -5.51 13.62
C PRO A 322 18.33 -4.58 14.52
N ARG A 323 18.25 -3.26 14.36
CA ARG A 323 19.22 -2.30 14.95
C ARG A 323 18.63 -0.94 15.26
N ILE A 324 17.80 -0.40 14.36
CA ILE A 324 17.14 0.88 14.54
C ILE A 324 15.91 0.67 15.41
N GLU A 325 15.93 1.24 16.61
CA GLU A 325 14.82 1.27 17.56
C GLU A 325 14.14 2.65 17.54
N PRO A 326 12.93 2.83 18.12
CA PRO A 326 12.30 4.15 18.18
C PRO A 326 13.21 5.25 18.76
N ARG A 327 13.93 5.00 19.85
CA ARG A 327 14.89 5.98 20.42
C ARG A 327 16.01 6.39 19.45
N SER A 328 16.31 5.57 18.44
CA SER A 328 17.41 5.82 17.50
C SER A 328 17.17 7.01 16.58
N PHE A 329 15.91 7.43 16.34
CA PHE A 329 15.67 8.60 15.49
C PHE A 329 16.09 9.93 16.14
N LEU A 330 16.43 9.93 17.43
CA LEU A 330 17.03 11.10 18.08
C LEU A 330 18.55 11.20 17.85
N GLN A 331 19.16 10.17 17.28
CA GLN A 331 20.59 10.10 17.02
C GLN A 331 20.86 10.61 15.61
N GLU A 332 21.62 11.70 15.50
CA GLU A 332 21.83 12.42 14.23
C GLU A 332 22.57 11.56 13.20
N ASP A 333 23.52 10.72 13.63
CA ASP A 333 24.26 9.78 12.78
C ASP A 333 23.34 8.71 12.18
N VAL A 334 22.40 8.17 12.96
CA VAL A 334 21.39 7.23 12.48
C VAL A 334 20.49 7.91 11.45
N VAL A 335 19.98 9.11 11.76
CA VAL A 335 19.10 9.85 10.84
C VAL A 335 19.83 10.14 9.53
N ASN A 336 21.04 10.69 9.57
CA ASN A 336 21.80 11.04 8.38
C ASN A 336 22.22 9.82 7.54
N SER A 337 22.41 8.65 8.17
CA SER A 337 22.80 7.43 7.46
C SER A 337 21.63 6.71 6.78
N TYR A 338 20.40 6.88 7.28
CA TYR A 338 19.26 6.03 6.91
C TYR A 338 18.01 6.82 6.47
N ALA A 339 18.07 8.16 6.39
CA ALA A 339 16.96 9.01 5.95
C ALA A 339 16.49 8.71 4.52
N ASP A 340 17.38 8.29 3.62
CA ASP A 340 17.06 7.94 2.24
C ASP A 340 16.41 6.54 2.12
N ASP A 341 16.59 5.68 3.13
CA ASP A 341 16.03 4.33 3.18
C ASP A 341 14.68 4.27 3.89
N TYR A 342 14.42 5.14 4.88
CA TYR A 342 13.24 5.06 5.72
C TYR A 342 12.52 6.39 5.83
N MET A 343 11.24 6.40 5.43
CA MET A 343 10.41 7.59 5.34
C MET A 343 10.28 8.33 6.68
N PHE A 344 10.20 7.58 7.80
CA PHE A 344 10.17 8.16 9.14
C PHE A 344 11.42 8.98 9.41
N LEU A 345 12.60 8.42 9.13
CA LEU A 345 13.89 9.07 9.35
C LEU A 345 14.08 10.25 8.39
N GLY A 346 13.60 10.14 7.15
CA GLY A 346 13.55 11.26 6.22
C GLY A 346 12.69 12.44 6.71
N CYS A 347 11.60 12.20 7.45
CA CYS A 347 10.86 13.26 8.13
C CYS A 347 11.64 13.89 9.27
N ILE A 348 12.30 13.07 10.10
CA ILE A 348 13.12 13.58 11.21
C ILE A 348 14.30 14.42 10.69
N GLN A 349 14.94 13.99 9.61
CA GLN A 349 15.99 14.76 8.95
C GLN A 349 15.47 16.13 8.48
N PHE A 350 14.28 16.17 7.89
CA PHE A 350 13.66 17.42 7.49
C PHE A 350 13.38 18.34 8.69
N ILE A 351 12.82 17.81 9.77
CA ILE A 351 12.59 18.55 11.02
C ILE A 351 13.88 19.15 11.56
N ASN A 352 14.94 18.36 11.68
CA ASN A 352 16.25 18.81 12.19
C ASN A 352 16.87 19.89 11.30
N LYS A 353 16.54 19.92 10.00
CA LYS A 353 16.99 20.96 9.07
C LYS A 353 16.23 22.28 9.25
N VAL A 354 14.93 22.24 9.55
CA VAL A 354 14.07 23.44 9.56
C VAL A 354 13.81 24.01 10.95
N LYS A 355 13.99 23.22 12.02
CA LYS A 355 13.82 23.63 13.41
C LYS A 355 15.17 23.66 14.11
N THR A 356 15.37 24.68 14.93
CA THR A 356 16.59 24.87 15.74
C THR A 356 16.26 24.76 17.22
N GLY A 357 17.18 24.21 18.01
CA GLY A 357 17.02 24.05 19.46
C GLY A 357 16.97 22.58 19.87
N MET A 358 16.57 22.30 21.11
CA MET A 358 16.46 20.92 21.58
C MET A 358 15.23 20.24 20.95
N PHE A 359 15.39 19.01 20.46
CA PHE A 359 14.30 18.27 19.82
C PHE A 359 13.04 18.14 20.71
N ALA A 360 13.25 17.95 22.02
CA ALA A 360 12.16 17.90 23.00
C ALA A 360 11.35 19.20 23.10
N GLU A 361 11.96 20.36 22.81
CA GLU A 361 11.30 21.66 22.90
C GLU A 361 10.44 21.98 21.67
N HIS A 362 10.90 21.59 20.48
CA HIS A 362 10.23 21.95 19.22
C HIS A 362 9.39 20.82 18.60
N SER A 363 9.61 19.58 19.05
CA SER A 363 8.98 18.35 18.54
C SER A 363 8.64 17.36 19.67
N ASN A 364 8.01 17.88 20.73
CA ASN A 364 7.75 17.14 21.98
C ASN A 364 6.94 15.84 21.80
N GLN A 365 5.94 15.81 20.91
CA GLN A 365 5.17 14.58 20.64
C GLN A 365 6.07 13.47 20.06
N LEU A 366 6.90 13.79 19.07
CA LEU A 366 7.88 12.85 18.52
C LEU A 366 8.92 12.47 19.59
N TRP A 367 9.38 13.42 20.41
CA TRP A 367 10.27 13.13 21.53
C TRP A 367 9.67 12.06 22.47
N ASN A 368 8.41 12.20 22.86
CA ASN A 368 7.74 11.21 23.70
C ASN A 368 7.59 9.85 23.01
N ILE A 369 7.32 9.83 21.70
CA ILE A 369 7.24 8.60 20.89
C ILE A 369 8.58 7.86 20.86
N SER A 370 9.71 8.56 20.97
CA SER A 370 11.05 7.93 21.02
C SER A 370 11.19 6.97 22.23
N GLY A 371 10.44 7.20 23.31
CA GLY A 371 10.41 6.36 24.51
C GLY A 371 9.54 5.10 24.38
N VAL A 372 8.83 4.91 23.26
CA VAL A 372 8.02 3.72 23.02
C VAL A 372 8.92 2.53 22.70
N GLY A 373 8.68 1.39 23.35
CA GLY A 373 9.61 0.25 23.31
C GLY A 373 9.71 -0.53 22.00
N SER A 374 8.87 -0.28 20.98
CA SER A 374 9.00 -0.94 19.67
C SER A 374 8.28 -0.19 18.54
N TRP A 375 8.77 -0.35 17.31
CA TRP A 375 8.15 0.23 16.11
C TRP A 375 6.73 -0.25 15.86
N SER A 376 6.39 -1.50 16.21
CA SER A 376 5.01 -2.00 16.11
C SER A 376 4.04 -1.25 17.05
N LYS A 377 4.51 -0.91 18.27
CA LYS A 377 3.73 -0.07 19.20
C LYS A 377 3.65 1.37 18.73
N VAL A 378 4.73 1.93 18.19
CA VAL A 378 4.73 3.26 17.56
C VAL A 378 3.71 3.32 16.43
N ASN A 379 3.77 2.37 15.49
CA ASN A 379 2.90 2.34 14.31
C ASN A 379 1.42 2.24 14.69
N SER A 380 1.05 1.28 15.55
CA SER A 380 -0.33 1.13 16.02
C SER A 380 -0.82 2.34 16.83
N GLY A 381 0.07 2.98 17.61
CA GLY A 381 -0.21 4.23 18.31
C GLY A 381 -0.47 5.39 17.34
N LEU A 382 0.36 5.55 16.31
CA LEU A 382 0.22 6.58 15.30
C LEU A 382 -1.05 6.42 14.46
N ILE A 383 -1.46 5.19 14.12
CA ILE A 383 -2.74 4.94 13.43
C ILE A 383 -3.92 5.41 14.30
N LYS A 384 -3.90 5.13 15.60
CA LYS A 384 -4.93 5.59 16.54
C LYS A 384 -4.91 7.12 16.68
N MET A 385 -3.72 7.69 16.80
CA MET A 385 -3.53 9.13 16.90
C MET A 385 -4.00 9.84 15.63
N TYR A 386 -3.78 9.29 14.42
CA TYR A 386 -4.29 9.88 13.17
C TYR A 386 -5.81 9.93 13.13
N LYS A 387 -6.49 8.86 13.57
CA LYS A 387 -7.95 8.85 13.66
C LYS A 387 -8.46 9.94 14.60
N ALA A 388 -7.81 10.15 15.75
CA ALA A 388 -8.23 11.13 16.76
C ALA A 388 -7.83 12.58 16.42
N GLU A 389 -6.62 12.78 15.92
CA GLU A 389 -6.00 14.10 15.75
C GLU A 389 -6.09 14.65 14.32
N VAL A 390 -6.45 13.83 13.34
CA VAL A 390 -6.68 14.27 11.96
C VAL A 390 -8.13 14.01 11.57
N LEU A 391 -8.55 12.75 11.54
CA LEU A 391 -9.86 12.39 10.98
C LEU A 391 -11.05 12.72 11.90
N ALA A 392 -10.83 12.95 13.20
CA ALA A 392 -11.89 13.37 14.14
C ALA A 392 -11.90 14.88 14.40
N LYS A 393 -11.08 15.68 13.71
CA LYS A 393 -11.04 17.13 13.89
C LYS A 393 -11.93 17.83 12.87
N PHE A 394 -13.06 18.36 13.35
CA PHE A 394 -13.99 19.15 12.53
C PHE A 394 -13.30 20.27 11.74
N PRO A 395 -12.39 21.10 12.32
CA PRO A 395 -11.74 22.17 11.58
C PRO A 395 -10.98 21.72 10.32
N LEU A 396 -10.51 20.47 10.30
CA LEU A 396 -9.85 19.86 9.16
C LEU A 396 -10.88 19.22 8.22
N VAL A 397 -11.75 18.35 8.76
CA VAL A 397 -12.67 17.53 7.97
C VAL A 397 -13.71 18.37 7.22
N GLN A 398 -14.08 19.55 7.73
CA GLN A 398 -14.98 20.48 7.01
C GLN A 398 -14.46 20.90 5.63
N HIS A 399 -13.16 20.72 5.35
CA HIS A 399 -12.55 21.03 4.06
C HIS A 399 -12.45 19.81 3.12
N VAL A 400 -12.76 18.60 3.60
CA VAL A 400 -12.73 17.37 2.80
C VAL A 400 -13.86 17.38 1.77
N LEU A 401 -13.54 16.92 0.56
CA LEU A 401 -14.47 16.83 -0.55
C LEU A 401 -14.99 15.40 -0.74
N PHE A 402 -16.27 15.28 -1.09
CA PHE A 402 -16.95 14.01 -1.25
C PHE A 402 -17.60 13.93 -2.62
N GLY A 403 -17.24 12.90 -3.39
CA GLY A 403 -17.78 12.57 -4.70
C GLY A 403 -18.54 11.24 -4.69
N SER A 404 -18.61 10.55 -5.82
CA SER A 404 -19.24 9.23 -5.91
C SER A 404 -18.26 8.09 -5.64
N LEU A 405 -16.95 8.32 -5.75
CA LEU A 405 -15.89 7.37 -5.39
C LEU A 405 -15.64 7.31 -3.87
N LEU A 406 -15.80 8.45 -3.19
CA LEU A 406 -15.65 8.57 -1.74
C LEU A 406 -16.90 9.27 -1.18
N PRO A 407 -18.04 8.54 -1.07
CA PRO A 407 -19.30 9.16 -0.74
C PRO A 407 -19.47 9.42 0.76
N PHE A 408 -20.05 10.58 1.07
CA PHE A 408 -20.50 10.95 2.42
C PHE A 408 -21.88 10.35 2.71
N ARG A 409 -21.94 9.03 2.79
CA ARG A 409 -23.13 8.29 3.24
C ARG A 409 -22.70 7.18 4.19
N PRO A 410 -23.51 6.85 5.21
CA PRO A 410 -23.20 5.77 6.13
C PRO A 410 -22.93 4.45 5.39
N VAL A 411 -21.96 3.68 5.87
CA VAL A 411 -21.73 2.32 5.36
C VAL A 411 -23.02 1.52 5.60
N GLU A 412 -23.60 0.98 4.53
CA GLU A 412 -24.70 0.05 4.67
C GLU A 412 -24.22 -1.17 5.47
N ARG A 413 -24.58 -1.21 6.76
CA ARG A 413 -24.47 -2.44 7.54
C ARG A 413 -25.44 -3.41 6.87
N GLN A 414 -24.90 -4.37 6.11
CA GLN A 414 -25.71 -5.52 5.73
C GLN A 414 -26.35 -6.06 7.01
N GLN A 415 -27.68 -6.02 7.08
CA GLN A 415 -28.40 -6.57 8.22
C GLN A 415 -27.94 -8.02 8.39
N PRO A 416 -27.59 -8.48 9.61
CA PRO A 416 -27.37 -9.88 9.86
C PRO A 416 -28.72 -10.59 9.78
N GLY A 417 -29.14 -10.94 8.57
CA GLY A 417 -30.38 -11.66 8.30
C GLY A 417 -31.19 -11.05 7.16
N VAL A 418 -30.83 -11.36 5.91
CA VAL A 418 -31.73 -11.93 4.88
C VAL A 418 -30.82 -12.56 3.81
N HIS A 419 -31.10 -13.83 3.48
CA HIS A 419 -30.37 -14.75 2.60
C HIS A 419 -29.11 -15.43 3.17
N CYS A 420 -29.33 -16.22 4.23
CA CYS A 420 -28.66 -17.53 4.29
C CYS A 420 -29.27 -18.43 3.21
N VAL A 421 -28.73 -18.41 2.00
CA VAL A 421 -28.92 -19.54 1.08
C VAL A 421 -28.01 -20.64 1.59
N ARG A 422 -28.59 -21.50 2.43
CA ARG A 422 -28.00 -22.76 2.84
C ARG A 422 -27.77 -23.59 1.57
N MET A 423 -26.51 -23.81 1.19
CA MET A 423 -26.20 -24.86 0.21
C MET A 423 -26.50 -26.21 0.86
N SER A 424 -27.71 -26.73 0.65
CA SER A 424 -27.98 -28.15 0.84
C SER A 424 -27.37 -28.90 -0.34
N MET A 425 -26.27 -29.61 -0.12
CA MET A 425 -25.73 -30.57 -1.09
C MET A 425 -26.59 -31.84 -1.13
N THR A 426 -27.76 -31.75 -1.75
CA THR A 426 -28.47 -32.91 -2.34
C THR A 426 -29.50 -32.38 -3.34
N PRO A 427 -29.49 -32.84 -4.60
CA PRO A 427 -30.56 -32.50 -5.52
C PRO A 427 -31.87 -33.15 -5.06
N PRO A 428 -33.03 -32.47 -5.16
CA PRO A 428 -34.32 -33.08 -4.86
C PRO A 428 -34.63 -34.21 -5.85
N PRO A 429 -35.32 -35.28 -5.43
CA PRO A 429 -35.71 -36.36 -6.32
C PRO A 429 -36.72 -35.86 -7.37
N PRO A 430 -36.76 -36.47 -8.57
CA PRO A 430 -37.71 -36.07 -9.60
C PRO A 430 -39.16 -36.31 -9.12
N PRO A 431 -40.11 -35.45 -9.52
CA PRO A 431 -41.50 -35.54 -9.07
C PRO A 431 -42.13 -36.86 -9.53
N ARG A 432 -42.73 -37.59 -8.58
CA ARG A 432 -43.62 -38.72 -8.90
C ARG A 432 -44.93 -38.16 -9.44
N PHE A 433 -45.31 -38.58 -10.65
CA PHE A 433 -46.67 -38.42 -11.13
C PHE A 433 -47.61 -39.24 -10.23
N LEU A 434 -48.54 -38.55 -9.57
CA LEU A 434 -49.72 -39.15 -8.95
C LEU A 434 -50.96 -38.66 -9.71
N PRO A 435 -51.91 -39.55 -10.05
CA PRO A 435 -53.13 -39.18 -10.75
C PRO A 435 -54.07 -38.38 -9.83
N PRO A 436 -55.03 -37.63 -10.40
CA PRO A 436 -55.93 -36.79 -9.61
C PRO A 436 -57.07 -37.62 -9.01
N ASP A 437 -57.27 -37.51 -7.71
CA ASP A 437 -58.56 -37.79 -7.05
C ASP A 437 -58.91 -36.56 -6.20
N LYS A 438 -59.99 -35.86 -6.53
CA LYS A 438 -61.37 -36.10 -6.05
C LYS A 438 -61.46 -35.97 -4.54
N ASP A 439 -61.73 -34.75 -4.08
CA ASP A 439 -62.92 -34.39 -3.31
C ASP A 439 -62.68 -33.06 -2.58
N ASP A 440 -63.30 -32.01 -3.12
CA ASP A 440 -63.75 -30.83 -2.36
C ASP A 440 -65.28 -30.79 -2.57
N GLN A 441 -66.00 -31.18 -1.52
CA GLN A 441 -67.33 -30.69 -1.14
C GLN A 441 -67.27 -30.24 0.30
#